data_AF-A0A482UWH6-F1
#
_entry.id   AF-A0A482UWH6-F1
#
_cell.length_a   1.000
_cell.length_b   1.000
_cell.length_c   1.000
_cell.angle_alpha   90.00
_cell.angle_beta   90.00
_cell.angle_gamma   90.00
#
_symmetry.space_group_name_H-M   'P 1'
#
loop_
_entity.id
_entity.type
_entity.pdbx_description
1 polymer ?
#
loop_
_entity_poly.entity_id
_entity_poly.type
_entity_poly.pdbx_seq_one_letter_code
_entity_poly.pdbx_strand_id
1 'polypeptide(L)' 'MIWINDHHRNDPSSPWGGQKWSGIGRENGTAALHEYTQTRSVVVRMDDAPFDWFEQPNARYS' A
#
# COMPACT_ATOMS: atom_id res chain seq x y z
N MET A 1 -18.52 -11.51 -4.49
CA MET A 1 -19.37 -12.03 -3.41
C MET A 1 -20.09 -13.27 -3.92
N ILE A 2 -20.15 -14.34 -3.13
CA ILE A 2 -20.95 -15.54 -3.42
C ILE A 2 -21.60 -15.94 -2.10
N TRP A 3 -22.93 -16.10 -2.10
CA TRP A 3 -23.67 -16.66 -0.97
C TRP A 3 -24.07 -18.10 -1.29
N ILE A 4 -24.09 -18.97 -0.29
CA ILE A 4 -24.54 -20.36 -0.40
C ILE A 4 -25.76 -20.52 0.51
N ASN A 5 -26.91 -20.92 -0.04
CA ASN A 5 -28.19 -21.09 0.67
C ASN A 5 -28.71 -19.84 1.42
N ASP A 6 -28.25 -18.65 1.05
CA ASP A 6 -28.62 -17.38 1.67
C ASP A 6 -28.51 -16.22 0.66
N HIS A 7 -28.95 -15.02 1.04
CA HIS A 7 -28.81 -13.81 0.24
C HIS A 7 -28.78 -12.55 1.12
N HIS A 8 -28.11 -11.49 0.64
CA HIS A 8 -28.13 -10.13 1.23
C HIS A 8 -27.70 -9.98 2.69
N ARG A 9 -27.12 -11.01 3.32
CA ARG A 9 -26.41 -10.84 4.59
C ARG A 9 -25.01 -10.30 4.32
N ASN A 10 -24.90 -8.98 4.32
CA ASN A 10 -23.65 -8.27 4.12
C ASN A 10 -23.05 -7.88 5.47
N ASP A 11 -21.94 -8.51 5.80
CA ASP A 11 -21.16 -8.16 6.98
C ASP A 11 -20.20 -6.99 6.68
N PRO A 12 -20.12 -5.94 7.53
CA PRO A 12 -19.25 -4.78 7.30
C PRO A 12 -17.75 -5.08 7.23
N SER A 13 -17.30 -6.21 7.79
CA SER A 13 -15.89 -6.61 7.71
C SER A 13 -15.55 -7.33 6.40
N SER A 14 -16.56 -7.83 5.69
CA SER A 14 -16.40 -8.55 4.43
C SER A 14 -16.26 -7.59 3.24
N PRO A 15 -15.26 -7.76 2.36
CA PRO A 15 -15.08 -6.88 1.21
C PRO A 15 -16.23 -7.01 0.22
N TRP A 16 -16.76 -5.87 -0.23
CA TRP A 16 -17.84 -5.77 -1.19
C TRP A 16 -17.35 -5.18 -2.52
N GLY A 17 -17.77 -5.76 -3.64
CA GLY A 17 -17.46 -5.20 -4.95
C GLY A 17 -17.50 -6.22 -6.08
N GLY A 18 -17.57 -5.69 -7.30
CA GLY A 18 -17.72 -6.45 -8.53
C GLY A 18 -16.40 -6.92 -9.15
N GLN A 19 -16.54 -7.52 -10.33
CA GLN A 19 -15.45 -7.81 -11.26
C GLN A 19 -15.96 -7.49 -12.69
N LYS A 20 -15.04 -7.35 -13.67
CA LYS A 20 -15.37 -7.02 -15.07
C LYS A 20 -16.11 -5.68 -15.18
N TRP A 21 -17.26 -5.67 -15.86
CA TRP A 21 -18.07 -4.47 -16.08
C TRP A 21 -18.83 -3.99 -14.84
N SER A 22 -18.79 -4.74 -13.73
CA SER A 22 -19.45 -4.36 -12.47
C SER A 22 -18.65 -3.37 -11.62
N GLY A 23 -17.56 -2.81 -12.14
CA GLY A 23 -16.71 -1.83 -11.47
C GLY A 23 -15.35 -2.38 -11.01
N ILE A 24 -14.55 -1.48 -10.42
CA ILE A 24 -13.19 -1.72 -9.93
C ILE A 24 -13.13 -1.34 -8.45
N GLY A 25 -12.25 -1.98 -7.69
CA GLY A 25 -12.06 -1.72 -6.27
C GLY A 25 -12.95 -2.57 -5.38
N ARG A 26 -12.84 -2.33 -4.07
CA ARG A 26 -13.67 -2.96 -3.04
C ARG A 26 -14.00 -1.94 -1.95
N GLU A 27 -15.23 -2.02 -1.48
CA GLU A 27 -15.73 -1.34 -0.29
C GLU A 27 -15.72 -2.32 0.89
N ASN A 28 -15.95 -1.82 2.11
CA ASN A 28 -15.90 -2.57 3.37
C ASN A 28 -14.54 -3.23 3.71
N GLY A 29 -14.45 -3.73 4.94
CA GLY A 29 -13.26 -4.41 5.45
C GLY A 29 -11.97 -3.59 5.34
N THR A 30 -10.83 -4.28 5.41
CA THR A 30 -9.50 -3.66 5.26
C THR A 30 -9.22 -3.21 3.83
N ALA A 31 -9.90 -3.80 2.84
CA ALA A 31 -9.76 -3.41 1.45
C ALA A 31 -10.18 -1.95 1.22
N ALA A 32 -11.29 -1.52 1.83
CA ALA A 32 -11.70 -0.11 1.76
C ALA A 32 -10.68 0.83 2.41
N LEU A 33 -10.13 0.47 3.57
CA LEU A 33 -9.10 1.28 4.23
C LEU A 33 -7.88 1.50 3.31
N HIS A 34 -7.46 0.46 2.60
CA HIS A 34 -6.34 0.55 1.66
C HIS A 34 -6.67 1.42 0.44
N GLU A 35 -7.93 1.52 0.02
CA GLU A 35 -8.34 2.41 -1.07
C GLU A 35 -8.23 3.91 -0.68
N TYR A 36 -8.38 4.22 0.61
CA TYR A 36 -8.27 5.59 1.14
C TYR A 36 -6.88 5.90 1.75
N THR A 37 -5.93 4.97 1.66
CA THR A 37 -4.57 5.16 2.18
C THR A 37 -3.53 4.92 1.10
N GLN A 38 -2.37 5.56 1.23
CA GLN A 38 -1.28 5.39 0.28
C GLN A 38 -0.03 4.91 1.02
N THR A 39 0.50 3.75 0.63
CA THR A 39 1.77 3.26 1.16
C THR A 39 2.91 4.20 0.77
N ARG A 40 3.72 4.59 1.74
CA ARG A 40 4.93 5.41 1.54
C ARG A 40 6.11 4.79 2.30
N SER A 41 7.28 4.81 1.67
CA SER A 41 8.54 4.43 2.33
C SER A 41 9.32 5.70 2.67
N VAL A 42 9.73 5.82 3.93
CA VAL A 42 10.51 6.94 4.45
C VAL A 42 11.77 6.37 5.10
N VAL A 43 12.93 6.81 4.62
CA VAL A 43 14.24 6.43 5.14
C VAL A 43 14.91 7.68 5.68
N VAL A 44 15.33 7.63 6.94
CA VAL A 44 15.99 8.74 7.63
C VAL A 44 17.38 8.29 8.06
N ARG A 45 18.40 9.06 7.69
CA ARG A 45 19.76 8.88 8.20
C ARG A 45 19.83 9.48 9.61
N MET A 46 20.31 8.69 10.57
CA MET A 46 20.39 9.07 12.00
C MET A 46 21.82 9.45 12.44
N ASP A 47 22.76 9.50 11.51
CA ASP A 47 24.16 9.87 11.77
C ASP A 47 24.32 11.39 11.61
N ASP A 48 25.07 11.99 12.54
CA ASP A 48 25.42 13.42 12.57
C ASP A 48 26.66 13.73 11.71
N ALA A 49 27.43 12.70 11.33
CA ALA A 49 28.60 12.86 10.48
C ALA A 49 28.20 13.25 9.03
N PRO A 50 28.98 14.13 8.38
CA PRO A 50 28.83 14.35 6.95
C PRO A 50 29.07 13.04 6.20
N PHE A 51 28.24 12.78 5.19
CA PHE A 51 28.38 11.61 4.33
C PHE A 51 28.57 12.10 2.90
N ASP A 52 29.74 11.78 2.34
CA ASP A 52 30.08 12.04 0.95
C ASP A 52 30.62 10.76 0.31
N TRP A 53 30.04 10.39 -0.83
CA TRP A 53 30.46 9.23 -1.60
C TRP A 53 31.85 9.40 -2.23
N PHE A 54 32.36 10.64 -2.30
CA PHE A 54 33.54 11.01 -3.08
C PHE A 54 34.71 11.60 -2.27
N GLU A 55 34.60 11.67 -0.94
CA GLU A 55 35.64 12.29 -0.08
C GLU A 55 37.00 11.56 -0.13
N GLN A 56 37.03 10.29 -0.57
CA GLN A 56 38.24 9.48 -0.52
C GLN A 56 39.30 9.94 -1.54
N PRO A 57 40.60 9.99 -1.16
CA PRO A 57 41.69 10.48 -2.02
C PRO A 57 41.89 9.72 -3.33
N ASN A 58 41.30 8.54 -3.49
CA ASN A 58 41.40 7.68 -4.65
C ASN A 58 40.03 7.43 -5.32
N ALA A 59 39.03 8.27 -5.05
CA ALA A 59 37.72 8.15 -5.68
C ALA A 59 37.88 8.19 -7.22
N ARG A 60 37.46 7.12 -7.90
CA ARG A 60 37.66 6.89 -9.35
C ARG A 60 37.03 7.94 -10.28
N TYR A 61 36.36 8.95 -9.73
CA TYR A 61 35.54 9.92 -10.47
C TYR A 61 35.80 11.39 -10.07
N SER A 62 36.92 11.69 -9.38
CA SER A 62 37.36 13.08 -9.13
C SER A 62 37.92 13.75 -10.38
#